data_AF-A0A2E5UG21-F1
#
_entry.id   AF-A0A2E5UG21-F1
#
_cell.length_a   1.000
_cell.length_b   1.000
_cell.length_c   1.000
_cell.angle_alpha   90.00
_cell.angle_beta   90.00
_cell.angle_gamma   90.00
#
_symmetry.space_group_name_H-M   'P 1'
#
loop_
_entity.id
_entity.type
_entity.pdbx_description
1 polymer ?
#
loop_
_entity_poly.entity_id
_entity_poly.type
_entity_poly.pdbx_seq_one_letter_code
_entity_poly.pdbx_strand_id
1 'polypeptide(L)'
;MSILATICGLGILLGATHHAPQVSLRSPLHMHHVLTIPPPIEVTIRSTTERRRRDGRGMHRMLEFGDAERVDVLTPEYCERVMGIAEEIDPAIAAYLKTMCEEDPEGFERVIHRQGERLGSLMRLKETDPALYDIHLTGLKTDAEIIRVSQALQVAGPDDPQLQANAAELRALIGARIKNATRAKELDIKRLQKHIEKLEAEIAETESRFDELVEKRFNQLFDVVQNANSTPKRE
;
A
#
# COMPACT_ATOMS: atom_id res chain seq x y z
N MET A 1 -20.65 -33.78 14.70
CA MET A 1 -19.67 -32.81 15.21
C MET A 1 -20.13 -31.43 14.79
N SER A 2 -20.91 -30.79 15.68
CA SER A 2 -21.39 -29.42 15.59
C SER A 2 -20.45 -28.51 16.39
N ILE A 3 -20.33 -27.25 15.96
CA ILE A 3 -20.12 -25.99 16.72
C ILE A 3 -20.20 -24.90 15.63
N LEU A 4 -21.35 -24.23 15.47
CA LEU A 4 -21.68 -22.88 16.01
C LEU A 4 -20.87 -21.77 15.33
N ALA A 5 -21.44 -21.02 14.38
CA ALA A 5 -22.41 -19.93 14.53
C ALA A 5 -21.77 -18.60 14.94
N THR A 6 -21.92 -17.57 14.11
CA THR A 6 -22.23 -16.21 14.56
C THR A 6 -23.10 -15.52 13.50
N ILE A 7 -24.38 -15.44 13.83
CA ILE A 7 -25.41 -14.59 13.22
C ILE A 7 -25.51 -13.35 14.09
N CYS A 8 -25.65 -12.18 13.46
CA CYS A 8 -26.43 -11.00 13.90
C CYS A 8 -26.54 -10.10 12.65
N GLY A 9 -27.69 -9.70 12.11
CA GLY A 9 -29.06 -9.70 12.59
C GLY A 9 -29.59 -8.28 12.65
N LEU A 10 -30.48 -7.89 11.73
CA LEU A 10 -31.63 -7.01 11.98
C LEU A 10 -32.60 -7.04 10.78
N GLY A 11 -33.74 -7.67 11.01
CA GLY A 11 -35.00 -7.54 10.26
C GLY A 11 -35.82 -6.35 10.76
N ILE A 12 -37.10 -6.11 10.46
CA ILE A 12 -38.19 -6.67 9.63
C ILE A 12 -39.31 -5.59 9.75
N LEU A 13 -40.11 -5.34 8.71
CA LEU A 13 -41.60 -5.32 8.83
C LEU A 13 -42.29 -5.24 7.45
N LEU A 14 -43.47 -5.85 7.43
CA LEU A 14 -44.25 -6.36 6.30
C LEU A 14 -45.09 -5.31 5.56
N GLY A 15 -45.51 -5.66 4.33
CA GLY A 15 -46.73 -5.15 3.71
C GLY A 15 -46.93 -5.68 2.29
N ALA A 16 -48.01 -6.41 2.05
CA ALA A 16 -48.28 -7.12 0.80
C ALA A 16 -49.11 -6.31 -0.22
N THR A 17 -48.99 -6.75 -1.48
CA THR A 17 -49.93 -6.65 -2.63
C THR A 17 -49.92 -5.43 -3.55
N HIS A 18 -50.00 -5.80 -4.85
CA HIS A 18 -50.37 -5.08 -6.08
C HIS A 18 -49.29 -4.54 -7.04
N HIS A 19 -49.44 -5.06 -8.27
CA HIS A 19 -48.81 -4.72 -9.55
C HIS A 19 -48.59 -3.22 -9.82
N ALA A 20 -47.37 -2.88 -10.22
CA ALA A 20 -47.04 -2.05 -11.39
C ALA A 20 -45.52 -2.20 -11.70
N PRO A 21 -45.08 -2.17 -12.98
CA PRO A 21 -43.66 -2.26 -13.32
C PRO A 21 -43.01 -0.89 -13.08
N GLN A 22 -42.43 -0.71 -11.90
CA GLN A 22 -41.49 0.36 -11.62
C GLN A 22 -40.12 -0.06 -12.13
N VAL A 23 -39.53 0.77 -12.99
CA VAL A 23 -38.11 0.70 -13.36
C VAL A 23 -37.31 0.93 -12.09
N SER A 24 -36.92 -0.18 -11.44
CA SER A 24 -36.10 -0.16 -10.24
C SER A 24 -34.69 0.26 -10.64
N LEU A 25 -34.34 1.49 -10.29
CA LEU A 25 -32.95 1.90 -10.14
C LEU A 25 -32.29 0.93 -9.16
N ARG A 26 -31.26 0.24 -9.65
CA ARG A 26 -30.42 -0.70 -8.88
C ARG A 26 -30.05 -0.08 -7.54
N SER A 27 -30.31 -0.81 -6.45
CA SER A 27 -30.00 -0.43 -5.09
C SER A 27 -28.50 -0.12 -4.87
N PRO A 28 -28.12 0.91 -4.08
CA PRO A 28 -26.72 1.31 -3.84
C PRO A 28 -25.84 0.29 -3.10
N LEU A 29 -26.42 -0.77 -2.55
CA LEU A 29 -25.73 -1.70 -1.64
C LEU A 29 -24.67 -2.60 -2.29
N HIS A 30 -24.60 -2.68 -3.63
CA HIS A 30 -23.60 -3.50 -4.32
C HIS A 30 -22.25 -2.76 -4.57
N MET A 31 -22.18 -1.44 -4.32
CA MET A 31 -20.97 -0.64 -4.58
C MET A 31 -19.98 -0.61 -3.41
N HIS A 32 -20.39 -0.95 -2.18
CA HIS A 32 -19.47 -0.95 -1.03
C HIS A 32 -18.30 -1.95 -1.17
N HIS A 33 -18.47 -3.01 -1.97
CA HIS A 33 -17.39 -3.96 -2.27
C HIS A 33 -16.41 -3.45 -3.32
N VAL A 34 -16.78 -2.46 -4.14
CA VAL A 34 -15.94 -1.93 -5.24
C VAL A 34 -14.77 -1.11 -4.70
N LEU A 35 -14.96 -0.39 -3.60
CA LEU A 35 -13.89 0.40 -2.96
C LEU A 35 -13.05 -0.36 -1.95
N THR A 36 -13.40 -1.61 -1.66
CA THR A 36 -12.54 -2.44 -0.84
C THR A 36 -11.43 -2.95 -1.76
N ILE A 37 -10.46 -2.08 -2.06
CA ILE A 37 -9.21 -2.52 -2.68
C ILE A 37 -8.70 -3.62 -1.77
N PRO A 38 -8.61 -4.88 -2.24
CA PRO A 38 -8.24 -5.98 -1.40
C PRO A 38 -6.90 -5.64 -0.76
N PRO A 39 -6.68 -6.04 0.50
CA PRO A 39 -5.32 -6.00 1.06
C PRO A 39 -4.41 -6.69 0.04
N PRO A 40 -3.18 -6.19 -0.16
CA PRO A 40 -2.25 -6.82 -1.09
C PRO A 40 -2.22 -8.33 -0.79
N ILE A 41 -2.31 -9.15 -1.85
CA ILE A 41 -2.14 -10.60 -1.70
C ILE A 41 -0.71 -10.81 -1.20
N GLU A 42 -0.54 -10.84 0.12
CA GLU A 42 0.70 -11.22 0.77
C GLU A 42 0.88 -12.71 0.48
N VAL A 43 1.57 -13.02 -0.62
CA VAL A 43 2.16 -14.35 -0.79
C VAL A 43 3.27 -14.45 0.25
N THR A 44 2.87 -14.68 1.50
CA THR A 44 3.75 -15.11 2.56
C THR A 44 4.09 -16.55 2.21
N ILE A 45 5.16 -16.75 1.44
CA ILE A 45 5.81 -18.06 1.38
C ILE A 45 6.35 -18.27 2.78
N ARG A 46 5.54 -18.87 3.65
CA ARG A 46 5.97 -19.28 4.98
C ARG A 46 7.03 -20.34 4.77
N SER A 47 8.30 -19.95 4.83
CA SER A 47 9.39 -20.89 5.01
C SER A 47 9.06 -21.71 6.26
N THR A 48 9.09 -23.03 6.13
CA THR A 48 8.62 -23.99 7.14
C THR A 48 9.53 -24.07 8.38
N THR A 49 10.37 -23.07 8.65
CA THR A 49 11.38 -23.10 9.72
C THR A 49 11.15 -22.14 10.89
N GLU A 50 10.12 -21.29 10.89
CA GLU A 50 9.95 -20.31 12.00
C GLU A 50 8.67 -20.52 12.82
N ARG A 51 8.69 -21.57 13.64
CA ARG A 51 7.86 -21.67 14.85
C ARG A 51 8.68 -21.27 16.09
N ARG A 52 9.06 -20.00 16.22
CA ARG A 52 9.46 -19.36 17.50
C ARG A 52 9.90 -17.91 17.25
N ARG A 53 8.94 -16.98 17.37
CA ARG A 53 9.08 -15.59 17.87
C ARG A 53 7.77 -14.84 17.59
N ARG A 54 6.81 -15.11 18.48
CA ARG A 54 5.67 -14.22 18.72
C ARG A 54 6.29 -12.97 19.37
N ASP A 55 6.35 -11.87 18.61
CA ASP A 55 6.50 -10.44 19.03
C ASP A 55 7.07 -9.50 17.94
N GLY A 56 7.14 -9.93 16.67
CA GLY A 56 7.56 -9.08 15.54
C GLY A 56 6.44 -8.58 14.60
N ARG A 57 5.17 -8.63 15.01
CA ARG A 57 4.01 -8.43 14.11
C ARG A 57 3.74 -6.99 13.66
N GLY A 58 4.68 -6.06 13.86
CA GLY A 58 4.52 -4.64 13.50
C GLY A 58 5.30 -4.16 12.28
N MET A 59 6.39 -4.83 11.87
CA MET A 59 7.31 -4.18 10.91
C MET A 59 7.00 -4.39 9.44
N HIS A 60 6.25 -5.44 9.05
CA HIS A 60 6.00 -5.71 7.63
C HIS A 60 4.96 -4.81 6.96
N ARG A 61 4.12 -4.11 7.73
CA ARG A 61 3.22 -3.08 7.18
C ARG A 61 3.94 -1.75 6.91
N MET A 62 5.16 -1.59 7.44
CA MET A 62 5.91 -0.33 7.43
C MET A 62 6.82 -0.16 6.21
N LEU A 63 7.04 -1.23 5.42
CA LEU A 63 8.04 -1.22 4.34
C LEU A 63 7.47 -1.12 2.92
N GLU A 64 6.14 -1.24 2.71
CA GLU A 64 5.56 -1.13 1.35
C GLU A 64 4.96 0.25 1.03
N PHE A 65 4.69 1.06 2.05
CA PHE A 65 4.19 2.42 1.90
C PHE A 65 4.81 3.24 3.03
N GLY A 66 5.91 3.95 2.73
CA GLY A 66 6.66 4.73 3.73
C GLY A 66 5.75 5.72 4.47
N ASP A 67 6.08 5.96 5.75
CA ASP A 67 5.32 6.74 6.75
C ASP A 67 4.40 7.77 6.11
N ALA A 68 3.16 7.33 5.87
CA ALA A 68 2.18 8.17 5.23
C ALA A 68 1.70 9.18 6.26
N GLU A 69 2.07 10.44 6.07
CA GLU A 69 1.51 11.57 6.80
C GLU A 69 -0.02 11.42 6.77
N ARG A 70 -0.62 11.26 7.97
CA ARG A 70 -2.07 11.20 8.10
C ARG A 70 -2.61 12.53 7.63
N VAL A 71 -3.43 12.48 6.59
CA VAL A 71 -4.11 13.67 6.09
C VAL A 71 -5.27 13.93 7.04
N ASP A 72 -5.07 14.84 7.98
CA ASP A 72 -6.11 15.25 8.94
C ASP A 72 -7.10 16.26 8.31
N VAL A 73 -6.73 16.90 7.20
CA VAL A 73 -7.59 17.86 6.47
C VAL A 73 -7.50 17.63 4.96
N LEU A 74 -8.65 17.35 4.33
CA LEU A 74 -8.76 17.20 2.87
C LEU A 74 -8.76 18.56 2.19
N THR A 75 -7.64 18.95 1.60
CA THR A 75 -7.58 20.15 0.75
C THR A 75 -8.13 19.84 -0.65
N PRO A 76 -8.69 20.84 -1.36
CA PRO A 76 -9.14 20.67 -2.74
C PRO A 76 -8.04 20.12 -3.67
N GLU A 77 -6.81 20.62 -3.51
CA GLU A 77 -5.64 20.15 -4.25
C GLU A 77 -5.30 18.67 -3.98
N TYR A 78 -5.47 18.20 -2.75
CA TYR A 78 -5.30 16.79 -2.42
C TYR A 78 -6.37 15.93 -3.10
N CYS A 79 -7.63 16.36 -3.06
CA CYS A 79 -8.73 15.68 -3.73
C CYS A 79 -8.49 15.58 -5.24
N GLU A 80 -8.06 16.67 -5.90
CA GLU A 80 -7.74 16.65 -7.33
C GLU A 80 -6.64 15.64 -7.66
N ARG A 81 -5.55 15.62 -6.88
CA ARG A 81 -4.47 14.66 -7.11
C ARG A 81 -4.92 13.22 -6.87
N VAL A 82 -5.76 12.97 -5.86
CA VAL A 82 -6.34 11.64 -5.64
C VAL A 82 -7.22 11.22 -6.81
N MET A 83 -8.07 12.10 -7.33
CA MET A 83 -8.89 11.81 -8.51
C MET A 83 -8.01 11.48 -9.73
N GLY A 84 -6.90 12.21 -9.92
CA GLY A 84 -5.93 11.90 -10.97
C GLY A 84 -5.34 10.49 -10.85
N ILE A 85 -4.94 10.08 -9.64
CA ILE A 85 -4.44 8.71 -9.41
C ILE A 85 -5.55 7.66 -9.59
N ALA A 86 -6.77 7.95 -9.15
CA ALA A 86 -7.90 7.05 -9.34
C ALA A 86 -8.21 6.82 -10.83
N GLU A 87 -8.17 7.89 -11.64
CA GLU A 87 -8.37 7.82 -13.09
C GLU A 87 -7.28 6.98 -13.76
N GLU A 88 -6.04 7.13 -13.29
CA GLU A 88 -4.94 6.32 -13.77
C GLU A 88 -5.12 4.84 -13.42
N ILE A 89 -5.71 4.50 -12.27
CA ILE A 89 -5.96 3.11 -11.85
C ILE A 89 -7.13 2.50 -12.61
N ASP A 90 -8.29 3.14 -12.55
CA ASP A 90 -9.53 2.70 -13.21
C ASP A 90 -10.49 3.90 -13.36
N PRO A 91 -10.80 4.33 -14.58
CA PRO A 91 -11.73 5.43 -14.84
C PRO A 91 -13.11 5.25 -14.18
N ALA A 92 -13.57 4.00 -14.02
CA ALA A 92 -14.85 3.72 -13.36
C ALA A 92 -14.79 4.06 -11.86
N ILE A 93 -13.65 3.80 -11.21
CA ILE A 93 -13.42 4.16 -9.81
C ILE A 93 -13.35 5.68 -9.67
N ALA A 94 -12.67 6.38 -10.57
CA ALA A 94 -12.58 7.84 -10.56
C ALA A 94 -13.96 8.50 -10.72
N ALA A 95 -14.76 8.03 -11.69
CA ALA A 95 -16.12 8.51 -11.89
C ALA A 95 -16.97 8.30 -10.62
N TYR A 96 -16.88 7.12 -10.00
CA TYR A 96 -17.59 6.82 -8.76
C TYR A 96 -17.16 7.71 -7.59
N LEU A 97 -15.85 7.92 -7.40
CA LEU A 97 -15.33 8.82 -6.37
C LEU A 97 -15.78 10.26 -6.60
N LYS A 98 -15.83 10.71 -7.86
CA LYS A 98 -16.33 12.03 -8.21
C LYS A 98 -17.81 12.19 -7.85
N THR A 99 -18.66 11.24 -8.22
CA THR A 99 -20.07 11.22 -7.83
C THR A 99 -20.22 11.20 -6.32
N MET A 100 -19.44 10.39 -5.60
CA MET A 100 -19.46 10.35 -4.13
C MET A 100 -19.07 11.69 -3.52
N CYS A 101 -18.07 12.38 -4.09
CA CYS A 101 -17.68 13.72 -3.62
C CYS A 101 -18.79 14.75 -3.77
N GLU A 102 -19.68 14.60 -4.76
CA GLU A 102 -20.81 15.50 -5.00
C GLU A 102 -22.05 15.12 -4.16
N GLU A 103 -22.33 13.82 -4.01
CA GLU A 103 -23.56 13.30 -3.40
C GLU A 103 -23.42 12.94 -1.90
N ASP A 104 -22.26 12.46 -1.46
CA ASP A 104 -21.95 12.07 -0.07
C ASP A 104 -20.51 12.47 0.30
N PRO A 105 -20.25 13.77 0.54
CA PRO A 105 -18.90 14.27 0.86
C PRO A 105 -18.29 13.62 2.10
N GLU A 106 -19.10 13.29 3.11
CA GLU A 106 -18.64 12.59 4.31
C GLU A 106 -18.25 11.13 4.00
N GLY A 107 -18.99 10.47 3.12
CA GLY A 107 -18.65 9.14 2.61
C GLY A 107 -17.34 9.14 1.84
N PHE A 108 -17.16 10.14 0.97
CA PHE A 108 -15.91 10.37 0.28
C PHE A 108 -14.76 10.56 1.28
N GLU A 109 -14.92 11.45 2.27
CA GLU A 109 -13.90 11.68 3.30
C GLU A 109 -13.53 10.39 4.06
N ARG A 110 -14.51 9.57 4.44
CA ARG A 110 -14.25 8.26 5.09
C ARG A 110 -13.45 7.31 4.18
N VAL A 111 -13.77 7.28 2.89
CA VAL A 111 -13.06 6.45 1.91
C VAL A 111 -11.63 6.95 1.74
N ILE A 112 -11.44 8.26 1.63
CA ILE A 112 -10.13 8.87 1.50
C ILE A 112 -9.32 8.73 2.79
N HIS A 113 -9.89 8.81 3.98
CA HIS A 113 -9.10 8.50 5.19
C HIS A 113 -8.67 7.03 5.24
N ARG A 114 -9.51 6.11 4.76
CA ARG A 114 -9.17 4.68 4.75
C ARG A 114 -8.13 4.33 3.69
N GLN A 115 -8.25 4.91 2.50
CA GLN A 115 -7.43 4.56 1.33
C GLN A 115 -6.36 5.61 1.01
N GLY A 116 -6.44 6.79 1.62
CA GLY A 116 -5.59 7.95 1.35
C GLY A 116 -4.17 7.78 1.84
N GLU A 117 -3.90 6.90 2.82
CA GLU A 117 -2.53 6.50 3.12
C GLU A 117 -1.90 5.79 1.91
N ARG A 118 -2.64 4.90 1.25
CA ARG A 118 -2.18 4.17 0.06
C ARG A 118 -2.11 5.07 -1.18
N LEU A 119 -3.14 5.86 -1.44
CA LEU A 119 -3.19 6.80 -2.57
C LEU A 119 -2.18 7.94 -2.39
N GLY A 120 -2.03 8.46 -1.17
CA GLY A 120 -1.01 9.44 -0.79
C GLY A 120 0.40 8.92 -0.98
N SER A 121 0.63 7.65 -0.64
CA SER A 121 1.92 7.03 -0.89
C SER A 121 2.21 6.85 -2.38
N LEU A 122 1.22 6.54 -3.23
CA LEU A 122 1.41 6.54 -4.68
C LEU A 122 1.75 7.93 -5.21
N MET A 123 1.11 8.98 -4.72
CA MET A 123 1.42 10.36 -5.14
C MET A 123 2.88 10.71 -4.82
N ARG A 124 3.34 10.38 -3.60
CA ARG A 124 4.75 10.58 -3.23
C ARG A 124 5.69 9.73 -4.09
N LEU A 125 5.38 8.46 -4.32
CA LEU A 125 6.19 7.59 -5.17
C LEU A 125 6.28 8.14 -6.59
N LYS A 126 5.22 8.73 -7.14
CA LYS A 126 5.25 9.35 -8.47
C LYS A 126 6.33 10.43 -8.59
N GLU A 127 6.60 11.15 -7.50
CA GLU A 127 7.60 12.21 -7.44
C GLU A 127 8.99 11.70 -7.04
N THR A 128 9.07 10.83 -6.04
CA THR A 128 10.35 10.41 -5.42
C THR A 128 10.94 9.17 -6.06
N ASP A 129 10.10 8.29 -6.61
CA ASP A 129 10.48 7.00 -7.12
C ASP A 129 9.54 6.49 -8.23
N PRO A 130 9.67 7.04 -9.46
CA PRO A 130 8.78 6.71 -10.58
C PRO A 130 8.80 5.22 -10.95
N ALA A 131 9.94 4.54 -10.77
CA ALA A 131 10.05 3.12 -11.09
C ALA A 131 9.20 2.25 -10.14
N LEU A 132 9.19 2.57 -8.86
CA LEU A 132 8.35 1.87 -7.90
C LEU A 132 6.88 2.28 -8.05
N TYR A 133 6.61 3.55 -8.37
CA TYR A 133 5.27 4.02 -8.73
C TYR A 133 4.63 3.17 -9.84
N ASP A 134 5.32 2.98 -10.96
CA ASP A 134 4.79 2.21 -12.09
C ASP A 134 4.43 0.76 -11.71
N ILE A 135 5.27 0.13 -10.87
CA ILE A 135 5.02 -1.22 -10.37
C ILE A 135 3.78 -1.23 -9.48
N HIS A 136 3.65 -0.30 -8.54
CA HIS A 136 2.48 -0.25 -7.66
C HIS A 136 1.19 0.11 -8.41
N LEU A 137 1.25 1.04 -9.37
CA LEU A 137 0.13 1.41 -10.23
C LEU A 137 -0.35 0.20 -11.05
N THR A 138 0.57 -0.53 -11.68
CA THR A 138 0.25 -1.76 -12.42
C THR A 138 -0.38 -2.82 -11.52
N GLY A 139 0.10 -2.94 -10.28
CA GLY A 139 -0.47 -3.84 -9.28
C GLY A 139 -1.92 -3.49 -8.96
N LEU A 140 -2.21 -2.21 -8.75
CA LEU A 140 -3.56 -1.71 -8.47
C LEU A 140 -4.53 -1.89 -9.62
N LYS A 141 -4.10 -1.61 -10.86
CA LYS A 141 -4.86 -1.91 -12.07
C LYS A 141 -5.25 -3.38 -12.14
N THR A 142 -4.27 -4.25 -11.90
CA THR A 142 -4.49 -5.70 -11.90
C THR A 142 -5.45 -6.12 -10.78
N ASP A 143 -5.34 -5.52 -9.58
CA ASP A 143 -6.25 -5.79 -8.46
C ASP A 143 -7.69 -5.38 -8.78
N ALA A 144 -7.90 -4.24 -9.45
CA ALA A 144 -9.23 -3.79 -9.90
C ALA A 144 -9.86 -4.79 -10.90
N GLU A 145 -9.08 -5.25 -11.88
CA GLU A 145 -9.52 -6.27 -12.84
C GLU A 145 -9.84 -7.61 -12.16
N ILE A 146 -9.04 -8.04 -11.17
CA ILE A 146 -9.30 -9.25 -10.39
C ILE A 146 -10.67 -9.16 -9.70
N ILE A 147 -11.00 -8.02 -9.10
CA ILE A 147 -12.31 -7.82 -8.46
C ILE A 147 -13.43 -7.92 -9.50
N ARG A 148 -13.29 -7.23 -10.64
CA ARG A 148 -14.28 -7.23 -11.73
C ARG A 148 -14.57 -8.66 -12.22
N VAL A 149 -13.52 -9.43 -12.54
CA VAL A 149 -13.66 -10.81 -13.01
C VAL A 149 -14.21 -11.73 -11.91
N SER A 150 -13.81 -11.52 -10.66
CA SER A 150 -14.33 -12.29 -9.52
C SER A 150 -15.83 -12.05 -9.30
N GLN A 151 -16.31 -10.82 -9.47
CA GLN A 151 -17.74 -10.50 -9.40
C GLN A 151 -18.51 -11.15 -10.55
N ALA A 152 -17.96 -11.14 -11.77
CA ALA A 152 -18.57 -11.83 -12.91
C ALA A 152 -18.71 -13.34 -12.65
N LEU A 153 -17.71 -13.97 -12.02
CA LEU A 153 -17.75 -15.39 -11.62
C LEU A 153 -18.79 -15.67 -10.52
N GLN A 154 -19.04 -14.74 -9.59
CA GLN A 154 -20.05 -14.91 -8.55
C GLN A 154 -21.49 -14.89 -9.08
N VAL A 155 -21.71 -14.16 -10.17
CA VAL A 155 -23.04 -14.04 -10.82
C VAL A 155 -23.25 -15.11 -11.89
N ALA A 156 -22.18 -15.69 -12.43
CA ALA A 156 -22.24 -16.75 -13.42
C ALA A 156 -22.91 -18.01 -12.87
N GLY A 157 -23.88 -18.55 -13.62
CA GLY A 157 -24.49 -19.84 -13.33
C GLY A 157 -23.53 -21.00 -13.63
N PRO A 158 -23.80 -22.21 -13.10
CA PRO A 158 -22.95 -23.39 -13.33
C PRO A 158 -22.84 -23.80 -14.80
N ASP A 159 -23.84 -23.47 -15.62
CA ASP A 159 -23.90 -23.76 -17.05
C ASP A 159 -23.51 -22.57 -17.93
N ASP A 160 -23.01 -21.48 -17.34
CA ASP A 160 -22.59 -20.30 -18.09
C ASP A 160 -21.34 -20.61 -18.92
N PRO A 161 -21.39 -20.53 -20.28
CA PRO A 161 -20.22 -20.75 -21.13
C PRO A 161 -19.07 -19.78 -20.82
N GLN A 162 -19.37 -18.63 -20.22
CA GLN A 162 -18.39 -17.63 -19.81
C GLN A 162 -17.64 -18.02 -18.52
N LEU A 163 -18.14 -19.00 -17.75
CA LEU A 163 -17.53 -19.42 -16.48
C LEU A 163 -16.08 -19.87 -16.65
N GLN A 164 -15.81 -20.69 -17.67
CA GLN A 164 -14.46 -21.19 -17.97
C GLN A 164 -13.53 -20.08 -18.46
N ALA A 165 -14.05 -19.17 -19.31
CA ALA A 165 -13.29 -18.03 -19.81
C ALA A 165 -12.87 -17.09 -18.66
N ASN A 166 -13.82 -16.71 -17.80
CA ASN A 166 -13.57 -15.86 -16.64
C ASN A 166 -12.63 -16.52 -15.62
N ALA A 167 -12.72 -17.85 -15.43
CA ALA A 167 -11.80 -18.59 -14.56
C ALA A 167 -10.35 -18.59 -15.10
N ALA A 168 -10.19 -18.74 -16.43
CA ALA A 168 -8.88 -18.65 -17.07
C ALA A 168 -8.31 -17.22 -16.98
N GLU A 169 -9.14 -16.21 -17.21
CA GLU A 169 -8.77 -14.79 -17.07
C GLU A 169 -8.34 -14.48 -15.64
N LEU A 170 -9.13 -14.88 -14.63
CA LEU A 170 -8.78 -14.68 -13.22
C LEU A 170 -7.43 -15.32 -12.87
N ARG A 171 -7.16 -16.53 -13.37
CA ARG A 171 -5.87 -17.21 -13.15
C ARG A 171 -4.72 -16.42 -13.78
N ALA A 172 -4.90 -15.89 -14.99
CA ALA A 172 -3.90 -15.08 -15.67
C ALA A 172 -3.62 -13.77 -14.91
N LEU A 173 -4.67 -13.09 -14.44
CA LEU A 173 -4.55 -11.86 -13.64
C LEU A 173 -3.84 -12.10 -12.31
N ILE A 174 -4.17 -13.19 -11.59
CA ILE A 174 -3.44 -13.56 -10.36
C ILE A 174 -1.97 -13.84 -10.66
N GLY A 175 -1.67 -14.54 -11.76
CA GLY A 175 -0.29 -14.77 -12.20
C GLY A 175 0.46 -13.47 -12.49
N ALA A 176 -0.17 -12.52 -13.18
CA ALA A 176 0.37 -11.20 -13.45
C ALA A 176 0.61 -10.41 -12.13
N ARG A 177 -0.33 -10.48 -11.19
CA ARG A 177 -0.24 -9.81 -9.89
C ARG A 177 0.93 -10.32 -9.03
N ILE A 178 1.15 -11.64 -9.02
CA ILE A 178 2.28 -12.27 -8.34
C ILE A 178 3.59 -11.82 -9.00
N LYS A 179 3.68 -11.88 -10.33
CA LYS A 179 4.86 -11.43 -11.08
C LYS A 179 5.18 -9.96 -10.81
N ASN A 180 4.17 -9.10 -10.71
CA ASN A 180 4.34 -7.69 -10.38
C ASN A 180 4.88 -7.49 -8.95
N ALA A 181 4.35 -8.23 -7.98
CA ALA A 181 4.87 -8.20 -6.60
C ALA A 181 6.33 -8.68 -6.53
N THR A 182 6.69 -9.70 -7.31
CA THR A 182 8.09 -10.16 -7.41
C THR A 182 9.00 -9.05 -7.96
N ARG A 183 8.56 -8.32 -8.98
CA ARG A 183 9.33 -7.19 -9.55
C ARG A 183 9.58 -6.07 -8.55
N ALA A 184 8.60 -5.75 -7.71
CA ALA A 184 8.78 -4.78 -6.62
C ALA A 184 9.93 -5.22 -5.69
N LYS A 185 9.88 -6.48 -5.24
CA LYS A 185 10.93 -7.05 -4.37
C LYS A 185 12.30 -7.11 -5.05
N GLU A 186 12.35 -7.44 -6.33
CA GLU A 186 13.60 -7.42 -7.11
C GLU A 186 14.22 -6.01 -7.19
N LEU A 187 13.38 -4.98 -7.32
CA LEU A 187 13.81 -3.58 -7.33
C LEU A 187 14.38 -3.18 -5.96
N ASP A 188 13.71 -3.56 -4.87
CA ASP A 188 14.19 -3.30 -3.51
C ASP A 188 15.51 -4.01 -3.23
N ILE A 189 15.65 -5.28 -3.62
CA ILE A 189 16.91 -6.02 -3.49
C ILE A 189 18.04 -5.27 -4.21
N LYS A 190 17.82 -4.81 -5.45
CA LYS A 190 18.82 -4.06 -6.21
C LYS A 190 19.24 -2.77 -5.52
N ARG A 191 18.31 -2.08 -4.84
CA ARG A 191 18.61 -0.84 -4.09
C ARG A 191 19.39 -1.11 -2.83
N LEU A 192 19.01 -2.13 -2.08
CA LEU A 192 19.72 -2.57 -0.89
C LEU A 192 21.15 -3.00 -1.24
N GLN A 193 21.33 -3.72 -2.33
CA GLN A 193 22.67 -4.09 -2.83
C GLN A 193 23.52 -2.85 -3.11
N LYS A 194 23.01 -1.86 -3.84
CA LYS A 194 23.72 -0.59 -4.06
C LYS A 194 24.07 0.14 -2.77
N HIS A 195 23.18 0.10 -1.77
CA HIS A 195 23.44 0.74 -0.49
C HIS A 195 24.54 0.01 0.29
N ILE A 196 24.53 -1.32 0.28
CA ILE A 196 25.59 -2.16 0.86
C ILE A 196 26.92 -1.85 0.18
N GLU A 197 26.98 -1.86 -1.15
CA GLU A 197 28.19 -1.52 -1.92
C GLU A 197 28.73 -0.13 -1.55
N LYS A 198 27.84 0.86 -1.36
CA LYS A 198 28.23 2.20 -0.93
C LYS A 198 28.84 2.19 0.48
N LEU A 199 28.21 1.52 1.44
CA LEU A 199 28.68 1.43 2.81
C LEU A 199 30.03 0.70 2.89
N GLU A 200 30.19 -0.37 2.11
CA GLU A 200 31.47 -1.09 1.99
C GLU A 200 32.57 -0.18 1.45
N ALA A 201 32.27 0.67 0.46
CA ALA A 201 33.21 1.67 -0.04
C ALA A 201 33.56 2.75 1.00
N GLU A 202 32.57 3.23 1.76
CA GLU A 202 32.79 4.20 2.86
C GLU A 202 33.66 3.62 3.98
N ILE A 203 33.47 2.33 4.31
CA ILE A 203 34.32 1.59 5.25
C ILE A 203 35.74 1.49 4.70
N ALA A 204 35.91 1.04 3.46
CA ALA A 204 37.23 0.90 2.84
C ALA A 204 37.98 2.25 2.75
N GLU A 205 37.28 3.34 2.45
CA GLU A 205 37.85 4.69 2.49
C GLU A 205 38.31 5.05 3.92
N THR A 206 37.45 4.82 4.91
CA THR A 206 37.76 5.09 6.32
C THR A 206 38.96 4.28 6.81
N GLU A 207 39.03 3.00 6.44
CA GLU A 207 40.16 2.12 6.73
C GLU A 207 41.45 2.60 6.06
N SER A 208 41.39 3.03 4.79
CA SER A 208 42.56 3.56 4.09
C SER A 208 43.11 4.85 4.71
N ARG A 209 42.24 5.61 5.37
CA ARG A 209 42.57 6.89 6.04
C ARG A 209 42.73 6.72 7.55
N PHE A 210 42.77 5.50 8.05
CA PHE A 210 42.71 5.22 9.48
C PHE A 210 43.82 5.95 10.24
N ASP A 211 45.08 5.83 9.82
CA ASP A 211 46.22 6.46 10.49
C ASP A 211 46.14 8.00 10.45
N GLU A 212 45.71 8.57 9.31
CA GLU A 212 45.48 10.02 9.17
C GLU A 212 44.40 10.50 10.17
N LEU A 213 43.30 9.77 10.27
CA LEU A 213 42.20 10.08 11.18
C LEU A 213 42.64 9.96 12.66
N VAL A 214 43.45 8.94 12.98
CA VAL A 214 44.04 8.76 14.31
C VAL A 214 44.96 9.94 14.65
N GLU A 215 45.90 10.30 13.78
CA GLU A 215 46.83 11.41 14.00
C GLU A 215 46.09 12.74 14.14
N LYS A 216 45.11 13.00 13.27
CA LYS A 216 44.27 14.19 13.36
C LYS A 216 43.55 14.26 14.71
N ARG A 217 42.98 13.14 15.16
CA ARG A 217 42.25 13.09 16.43
C ARG A 217 43.20 13.21 17.63
N PHE A 218 44.37 12.59 17.56
CA PHE A 218 45.41 12.66 18.58
C PHE A 218 45.85 14.11 18.78
N ASN A 219 46.24 14.81 17.71
CA ASN A 219 46.71 16.20 17.78
C ASN A 219 45.62 17.15 18.33
N GLN A 220 44.36 16.99 17.91
CA GLN A 220 43.24 17.76 18.46
C GLN A 220 43.11 17.62 19.99
N LEU A 221 43.26 16.41 20.52
CA LEU A 221 43.16 16.15 21.96
C LEU A 221 44.40 16.63 22.70
N PHE A 222 45.57 16.46 22.10
CA PHE A 222 46.85 16.88 22.68
C PHE A 222 46.93 18.40 22.85
N ASP A 223 46.49 19.16 21.84
CA ASP A 223 46.44 20.63 21.89
C ASP A 223 45.52 21.15 23.01
N VAL A 224 44.38 20.49 23.23
CA VAL A 224 43.45 20.85 24.32
C VAL A 224 44.13 20.68 25.69
N VAL A 225 44.87 19.59 25.89
CA VAL A 225 45.59 19.33 27.15
C VAL A 225 46.70 20.35 27.37
N GLN A 226 47.48 20.68 26.33
CA GLN A 226 48.53 21.70 26.44
C GLN A 226 47.95 23.08 26.80
N ASN A 227 46.88 23.48 26.13
CA ASN A 227 46.25 24.77 26.37
C ASN A 227 45.64 24.87 27.78
N ALA A 228 45.04 23.80 28.30
CA ALA A 228 44.50 23.76 29.66
C ALA A 228 45.59 23.95 30.72
N ASN A 229 46.77 23.33 30.53
CA ASN A 229 47.92 23.46 31.43
C ASN A 229 48.61 24.83 31.33
N SER A 230 48.34 25.58 30.26
CA SER A 230 48.91 26.91 30.01
C SER A 230 48.07 28.05 30.61
N THR A 231 46.86 27.79 31.08
CA THR A 231 45.97 28.80 31.68
C THR A 231 46.46 29.15 33.10
N PRO A 232 46.95 30.37 33.36
CA PRO A 232 47.41 30.76 34.70
C PRO A 232 46.22 30.82 35.66
N LYS A 233 46.41 30.32 36.89
CA LYS A 233 45.43 30.50 37.97
C LYS A 233 45.23 32.01 38.18
N ARG A 234 44.02 32.49 37.93
CA ARG A 234 43.62 33.85 38.36
C ARG A 234 43.56 33.83 39.88
N GLU A 235 44.51 34.52 40.51
CA GLU A 235 44.45 34.94 41.91
C GLU A 235 43.47 36.10 42.09
#